data_AF-A0A482VP99-F1
#
_entry.id   AF-A0A482VP99-F1
#
_cell.length_a   1.000
_cell.length_b   1.000
_cell.length_c   1.000
_cell.angle_alpha   90.00
_cell.angle_beta   90.00
_cell.angle_gamma   90.00
#
_symmetry.space_group_name_H-M   'P 1'
#
loop_
_entity.id
_entity.type
_entity.pdbx_description
1 polymer ?
#
loop_
_entity_poly.entity_id
_entity_poly.type
_entity_poly.pdbx_seq_one_letter_code
_entity_poly.pdbx_strand_id
1 'polypeptide(L)'
;MGVGGVDEFRCQPCNKSLSSLTRLKRHIQNVHMRPSREPVCNICKRVYSSLNSLRNHKSIYHRNVKNIKTEDIMAPHSFYL
;
A
#
# COMPACT_ATOMS: atom_id res chain seq x y z
N MET A 1 -17.72 1.13 -31.46
CA MET A 1 -18.03 0.45 -30.17
C MET A 1 -16.75 -0.11 -29.60
N GLY A 2 -16.34 0.34 -28.42
CA GLY A 2 -15.07 -0.03 -27.79
C GLY A 2 -15.15 -1.38 -27.07
N VAL A 3 -14.13 -2.21 -27.28
CA VAL A 3 -13.88 -3.41 -26.47
C VAL A 3 -12.44 -3.36 -25.99
N GLY A 4 -12.26 -3.01 -24.72
CA GLY A 4 -10.95 -2.92 -24.09
C GLY A 4 -11.16 -2.75 -22.60
N GLY A 5 -11.26 -3.85 -21.87
CA GLY A 5 -11.48 -3.78 -20.43
C GLY A 5 -11.84 -5.13 -19.84
N VAL A 6 -10.88 -6.04 -19.74
CA VAL A 6 -11.09 -7.26 -18.94
C VAL A 6 -9.90 -7.68 -18.08
N ASP A 7 -8.75 -7.01 -18.12
CA ASP A 7 -7.63 -7.38 -17.23
C ASP A 7 -6.78 -6.25 -16.65
N GLU A 8 -7.13 -4.98 -16.85
CA GLU A 8 -6.22 -3.90 -16.47
C GLU A 8 -5.94 -3.82 -14.96
N PHE A 9 -6.81 -4.37 -14.13
CA PHE A 9 -6.68 -4.32 -12.66
C PHE A 9 -6.84 -5.69 -11.99
N ARG A 10 -6.35 -6.75 -12.64
CA ARG A 10 -6.27 -8.08 -12.03
C ARG A 10 -5.04 -8.21 -11.13
N CYS A 11 -5.24 -8.79 -9.94
CA CYS A 11 -4.16 -9.17 -9.05
C CYS A 11 -3.55 -10.49 -9.52
N GLN A 12 -2.29 -10.49 -9.97
CA GLN A 12 -1.59 -11.70 -10.41
C GLN A 12 -1.44 -12.76 -9.28
N PRO A 13 -1.06 -12.40 -8.04
CA PRO A 13 -0.91 -13.37 -6.94
C PRO A 13 -2.15 -14.20 -6.57
N CYS A 14 -3.36 -13.66 -6.71
CA CYS A 14 -4.60 -14.35 -6.33
C CYS A 14 -5.70 -14.31 -7.39
N ASN A 15 -5.36 -13.84 -8.59
CA ASN A 15 -6.23 -13.68 -9.75
C ASN A 15 -7.48 -12.80 -9.52
N LYS A 16 -7.52 -12.01 -8.44
CA LYS A 16 -8.69 -11.20 -8.09
C LYS A 16 -8.79 -9.95 -8.97
N SER A 17 -9.94 -9.74 -9.60
CA SER A 17 -10.23 -8.55 -10.40
C SER A 17 -10.69 -7.39 -9.51
N LEU A 18 -10.09 -6.22 -9.66
CA LEU A 18 -10.49 -5.00 -8.95
C LEU A 18 -11.03 -3.97 -9.95
N SER A 19 -11.81 -3.00 -9.45
CA SER A 19 -12.45 -1.99 -10.29
C SER A 19 -11.56 -0.77 -10.60
N SER A 20 -10.29 -0.77 -10.16
CA SER A 20 -9.35 0.36 -10.30
C SER A 20 -7.94 -0.03 -9.89
N LEU A 21 -6.93 0.58 -10.52
CA LEU A 21 -5.52 0.47 -10.15
C LEU A 21 -5.25 0.80 -8.68
N THR A 22 -5.89 1.85 -8.14
CA THR A 22 -5.72 2.27 -6.73
C THR A 22 -6.21 1.19 -5.77
N ARG A 23 -7.33 0.54 -6.11
CA ARG A 23 -7.87 -0.58 -5.32
C ARG A 23 -6.97 -1.81 -5.42
N LEU A 24 -6.43 -2.10 -6.61
CA LEU A 24 -5.48 -3.19 -6.80
C LEU A 24 -4.20 -2.99 -5.98
N LYS A 25 -3.58 -1.80 -6.03
CA LYS A 25 -2.39 -1.48 -5.24
C LYS A 25 -2.63 -1.66 -3.73
N ARG A 26 -3.75 -1.15 -3.22
CA ARG A 26 -4.12 -1.32 -1.81
C ARG A 26 -4.38 -2.78 -1.46
N HIS A 27 -5.00 -3.54 -2.36
CA HIS A 27 -5.24 -4.96 -2.17
C HIS A 27 -3.92 -5.74 -2.04
N ILE A 28 -2.96 -5.53 -2.93
CA ILE A 28 -1.64 -6.14 -2.86
C ILE A 28 -0.96 -5.78 -1.54
N GLN A 29 -0.96 -4.50 -1.17
CA GLN A 29 -0.35 -4.03 0.08
C GLN A 29 -0.97 -4.60 1.36
N ASN A 30 -2.26 -4.95 1.36
CA ASN A 30 -2.91 -5.44 2.57
C ASN A 30 -2.96 -6.97 2.64
N VAL A 31 -3.09 -7.63 1.49
CA VAL A 31 -3.34 -9.08 1.40
C VAL A 31 -2.06 -9.85 1.11
N HIS A 32 -1.24 -9.36 0.19
CA HIS A 32 -0.04 -10.06 -0.28
C HIS A 32 1.24 -9.55 0.35
N MET A 33 1.22 -8.32 0.84
CA MET A 33 2.36 -7.69 1.50
C MET A 33 1.97 -7.37 2.94
N ARG A 34 1.89 -8.37 3.82
CA ARG A 34 1.78 -8.07 5.25
C ARG A 34 2.99 -7.24 5.64
N PRO A 35 2.83 -6.00 6.12
CA PRO A 35 3.96 -5.27 6.64
C PRO A 35 4.49 -6.07 7.83
N SER A 36 5.74 -6.55 7.71
CA SER A 36 6.40 -7.36 8.74
C SER A 36 6.54 -6.63 10.09
N ARG A 37 6.20 -5.35 10.13
CA ARG A 37 6.19 -4.50 11.32
C ARG A 37 4.83 -3.83 11.42
N GLU A 38 4.30 -3.78 12.63
CA GLU A 38 3.06 -3.08 12.90
C GLU A 38 3.17 -1.61 12.43
N PRO A 39 2.13 -1.05 11.79
CA PRO A 39 2.18 0.32 11.33
C PRO A 39 2.08 1.28 12.53
N VAL A 40 3.25 1.72 13.00
CA VAL A 40 3.41 2.62 14.15
C VAL A 40 3.56 4.08 13.70
N CYS A 41 2.89 5.00 14.40
CA CYS A 41 3.11 6.42 14.22
C CYS A 41 4.48 6.82 14.78
N ASN A 42 5.36 7.37 13.96
CA ASN A 42 6.68 7.79 14.41
C ASN A 42 6.66 9.01 15.34
N ILE A 43 5.55 9.75 15.40
CA ILE A 43 5.39 10.99 16.17
C ILE A 43 4.83 10.69 17.56
N CYS A 44 3.72 9.94 17.65
CA CYS A 44 3.06 9.62 18.92
C CYS A 44 3.15 8.14 19.33
N LYS A 45 3.87 7.31 18.56
CA LYS A 45 4.12 5.88 18.81
C LYS A 45 2.87 4.98 18.90
N ARG A 46 1.69 5.48 18.51
CA ARG A 46 0.47 4.66 18.40
C ARG A 46 0.60 3.60 17.31
N VAL A 47 0.16 2.38 17.64
CA VAL A 47 0.10 1.24 16.73
C VAL A 47 -1.26 1.18 16.05
N TYR A 48 -1.29 0.83 14.77
CA TYR A 48 -2.52 0.70 13.99
C TYR A 48 -2.62 -0.70 13.38
N SER A 49 -3.84 -1.11 13.02
CA SER A 49 -4.08 -2.38 12.33
C SER A 49 -3.75 -2.34 10.84
N SER A 50 -3.48 -1.15 10.27
CA SER A 50 -3.24 -0.96 8.83
C SER A 50 -2.52 0.36 8.54
N LEU A 51 -1.75 0.38 7.45
CA LEU A 51 -1.05 1.58 6.96
C LEU A 51 -2.01 2.72 6.59
N ASN A 52 -3.21 2.40 6.09
CA ASN A 52 -4.22 3.41 5.76
C ASN A 52 -4.72 4.14 7.01
N SER A 53 -4.97 3.40 8.09
CA SER A 53 -5.38 3.96 9.38
C SER A 53 -4.30 4.87 9.95
N LEU A 54 -3.03 4.45 9.86
CA LEU A 54 -1.89 5.28 10.24
C LEU A 54 -1.80 6.57 9.40
N ARG A 55 -1.96 6.48 8.06
CA ARG A 55 -1.96 7.64 7.16
C ARG A 55 -3.06 8.64 7.51
N ASN A 56 -4.29 8.15 7.72
CA ASN A 56 -5.41 8.98 8.11
C ASN A 56 -5.16 9.67 9.46
N HIS A 57 -4.66 8.91 10.45
CA HIS A 57 -4.26 9.48 11.73
C HIS A 57 -3.22 10.59 11.57
N LYS A 58 -2.15 10.38 10.80
CA LYS A 58 -1.15 11.43 10.54
C LYS A 58 -1.76 12.65 9.86
N SER A 59 -2.69 12.48 8.92
CA SER A 59 -3.33 13.60 8.24
C SER A 59 -4.18 14.48 9.17
N ILE A 60 -4.85 13.87 10.15
CA ILE A 60 -5.77 14.57 11.06
C ILE A 60 -5.01 15.17 12.25
N TYR A 61 -4.14 14.38 12.88
CA TYR A 61 -3.49 14.72 14.15
C TYR A 61 -2.06 15.25 13.98
N HIS A 62 -1.44 15.03 12.82
CA HIS A 62 -0.05 15.39 12.52
C HIS A 62 0.05 16.08 11.15
N ARG A 63 -0.90 16.97 10.86
CA ARG A 63 -1.18 17.62 9.57
C ARG A 63 0.03 18.34 8.93
N ASN A 64 1.12 18.54 9.67
CA ASN A 64 2.36 19.15 9.22
C ASN A 64 3.41 18.17 8.65
N VAL A 65 3.17 16.86 8.61
CA VAL A 65 4.13 15.91 8.02
C VAL A 65 3.78 15.64 6.56
N LYS A 66 4.24 16.55 5.68
CA LYS A 66 4.25 16.32 4.23
C LYS A 66 5.09 15.07 3.94
N ASN A 67 4.38 13.99 3.57
CA ASN A 67 4.83 12.92 2.69
C ASN A 67 6.32 12.53 2.77
N ILE A 68 6.74 11.86 3.86
CA ILE A 68 7.94 11.03 3.79
C ILE A 68 7.56 9.81 2.97
N LYS A 69 7.84 9.88 1.67
CA LYS A 69 7.79 8.73 0.77
C LYS A 69 8.67 7.65 1.38
N THR A 70 8.08 6.54 1.79
CA THR A 70 8.79 5.30 2.11
C THR A 70 9.25 4.65 0.80
N GLU A 71 10.08 5.36 0.04
CA GLU A 71 10.74 4.89 -1.20
C GLU A 71 12.16 4.35 -0.91
N ASP A 72 12.46 3.95 0.33
CA ASP A 72 13.82 3.49 0.69
C ASP A 72 13.89 2.13 1.41
N ILE A 73 12.79 1.39 1.56
CA ILE A 73 12.87 0.03 2.15
C ILE A 73 12.03 -0.97 1.36
N MET A 74 12.12 -0.91 0.03
CA MET A 74 11.75 -2.03 -0.85
C MET A 74 12.59 -1.97 -2.14
N ALA A 75 13.91 -1.95 -2.00
CA ALA A 75 14.71 -2.60 -3.03
C ALA A 75 14.55 -4.11 -2.81
N PRO A 76 13.83 -4.86 -3.66
CA PRO A 76 14.11 -6.28 -3.77
C PRO A 76 15.60 -6.34 -4.14
N HIS A 77 16.37 -6.89 -3.20
CA HIS A 77 17.77 -7.18 -3.39
C HIS A 77 17.94 -7.79 -4.78
N SER A 78 18.81 -7.15 -5.56
CA SER A 78 19.41 -7.71 -6.76
C SER A 78 19.61 -9.22 -6.58
N PHE A 79 18.90 -10.03 -7.36
CA PHE A 79 19.32 -11.38 -7.66
C PHE A 79 19.48 -11.42 -9.18
N TYR A 80 20.65 -10.94 -9.60
CA TYR A 80 21.35 -11.50 -10.74
C TYR A 80 21.38 -13.03 -10.58
N LEU A 81 20.79 -13.73 -11.55
CA LEU A 81 21.40 -14.87 -12.24
C LEU A 81 20.92 -14.82 -13.69
#